data_AF-A0A3C0C9U3-F1
#
_entry.id   AF-A0A3C0C9U3-F1
#
_cell.length_a   1.000
_cell.length_b   1.000
_cell.length_c   1.000
_cell.angle_alpha   90.00
_cell.angle_beta   90.00
_cell.angle_gamma   90.00
#
_symmetry.space_group_name_H-M   'P 1'
#
loop_
_entity.id
_entity.type
_entity.pdbx_description
1 polymer ?
#
loop_
_entity_poly.entity_id
_entity_poly.type
_entity_poly.pdbx_seq_one_letter_code
_entity_poly.pdbx_strand_id
1 'polypeptide(L)'
;MENQADLKAKMHELAQKSKEVSDIALKGCCAETYELMTELLTQIVAISSKLSKDSILRLNMIIKDLLEAQEKNDLLRISDDLGYELPFFLEQSIC
;
A
#
# COMPACT_ATOMS: atom_id res chain seq x y z
N MET A 1 16.83 -8.83 -16.77
CA MET A 1 15.79 -7.87 -17.16
C MET A 1 14.50 -8.39 -16.55
N GLU A 2 14.06 -7.85 -15.41
CA GLU A 2 12.71 -8.14 -14.94
C GLU A 2 11.73 -7.63 -16.00
N ASN A 3 10.79 -8.48 -16.38
CA ASN A 3 9.84 -8.20 -17.44
C ASN A 3 8.83 -7.15 -16.93
N GLN A 4 8.43 -6.20 -17.76
CA GLN A 4 7.41 -5.19 -17.40
C GLN A 4 6.09 -5.85 -16.99
N ALA A 5 5.81 -7.06 -17.52
CA ALA A 5 4.72 -7.92 -17.12
C ALA A 5 4.83 -8.42 -15.66
N ASP A 6 6.04 -8.68 -15.18
CA ASP A 6 6.28 -9.17 -13.80
C ASP A 6 6.03 -8.04 -12.79
N LEU A 7 6.45 -6.82 -13.11
CA LEU A 7 6.16 -5.65 -12.28
C LEU A 7 4.65 -5.39 -12.21
N LYS A 8 3.96 -5.44 -13.35
CA LYS A 8 2.50 -5.29 -13.40
C LYS A 8 1.78 -6.33 -12.53
N ALA A 9 2.18 -7.60 -12.64
CA ALA A 9 1.62 -8.67 -11.81
C ALA A 9 1.92 -8.43 -10.33
N LYS A 10 3.14 -8.00 -9.98
CA LYS A 10 3.51 -7.70 -8.59
C LYS A 10 2.73 -6.54 -8.00
N MET A 11 2.53 -5.46 -8.76
CA MET A 11 1.72 -4.32 -8.32
C MET A 11 0.26 -4.72 -8.09
N HIS A 12 -0.29 -5.58 -8.96
CA HIS A 12 -1.64 -6.12 -8.75
C HIS A 12 -1.73 -7.00 -7.50
N GLU A 13 -0.75 -7.87 -7.26
CA GLU A 13 -0.66 -8.68 -6.02
C GLU A 13 -0.64 -7.78 -4.78
N LEU A 14 0.17 -6.71 -4.80
CA LEU A 14 0.26 -5.77 -3.68
C LEU A 14 -1.04 -4.98 -3.49
N ALA A 15 -1.77 -4.66 -4.56
CA ALA A 15 -3.09 -4.02 -4.47
C ALA A 15 -4.13 -4.94 -3.80
N GLN A 16 -4.09 -6.25 -4.09
CA GLN A 16 -4.96 -7.21 -3.40
C GLN A 16 -4.58 -7.36 -1.92
N LYS A 17 -3.29 -7.52 -1.61
CA LYS A 17 -2.81 -7.55 -0.22
C LYS A 17 -3.21 -6.30 0.56
N SER A 18 -3.13 -5.13 -0.07
CA SER A 18 -3.58 -3.88 0.54
C SER A 18 -5.05 -3.92 0.95
N LYS A 19 -5.93 -4.44 0.08
CA LYS A 19 -7.35 -4.64 0.39
C LYS A 19 -7.56 -5.64 1.53
N GLU A 20 -6.79 -6.72 1.58
CA GLU A 20 -6.84 -7.70 2.68
C GLU A 20 -6.46 -7.07 4.03
N VAL A 21 -5.40 -6.25 4.08
CA VAL A 21 -5.00 -5.55 5.30
C VAL A 21 -6.05 -4.52 5.74
N SER A 22 -6.71 -3.86 4.78
CA SER A 22 -7.87 -3.00 5.06
C SER A 22 -9.00 -3.77 5.77
N ASP A 23 -9.35 -4.97 5.30
CA ASP A 23 -10.39 -5.79 5.94
C ASP A 23 -10.03 -6.19 7.37
N ILE A 24 -8.74 -6.36 7.67
CA ILE A 24 -8.24 -6.63 9.03
C ILE A 24 -8.34 -5.37 9.90
N ALA A 25 -7.99 -4.21 9.35
CA ALA A 25 -8.16 -2.92 10.04
C ALA A 25 -9.63 -2.67 10.43
N LEU A 26 -10.58 -2.95 9.53
CA LEU A 26 -12.02 -2.83 9.81
C LEU A 26 -12.51 -3.77 10.91
N LYS A 27 -11.84 -4.90 11.13
CA LYS A 27 -12.14 -5.83 12.24
C LYS A 27 -11.61 -5.33 13.58
N GLY A 28 -10.81 -4.26 13.60
CA GLY A 28 -10.29 -3.65 14.84
C GLY A 28 -8.99 -4.27 15.37
N CYS A 29 -8.28 -5.08 14.59
CA CYS A 29 -7.09 -5.80 15.05
C CYS A 29 -5.81 -4.99 14.89
N CYS A 30 -5.54 -4.02 15.78
CA CYS A 30 -4.41 -3.09 15.63
C CYS A 30 -3.05 -3.76 15.36
N ALA A 31 -2.69 -4.76 16.17
CA ALA A 31 -1.36 -5.40 16.09
C ALA A 31 -1.15 -6.09 14.75
N GLU A 32 -2.12 -6.87 14.30
CA GLU A 32 -2.07 -7.59 13.02
C GLU A 32 -2.12 -6.62 11.84
N THR A 33 -2.96 -5.58 11.91
CA THR A 33 -2.98 -4.51 10.90
C THR A 33 -1.61 -3.87 10.74
N TYR A 34 -0.93 -3.51 11.83
CA TYR A 34 0.37 -2.82 11.76
C TYR A 34 1.49 -3.73 11.27
N GLU A 35 1.49 -5.00 11.67
CA GLU A 35 2.46 -5.99 11.20
C GLU A 35 2.34 -6.18 9.68
N LEU A 36 1.14 -6.47 9.19
CA LEU A 36 0.90 -6.71 7.78
C LEU A 36 1.05 -5.45 6.93
N MET A 37 0.65 -4.28 7.45
CA MET A 37 0.90 -3.01 6.80
C MET A 37 2.41 -2.74 6.66
N THR A 38 3.20 -3.03 7.69
CA THR A 38 4.67 -2.88 7.62
C THR A 38 5.27 -3.80 6.56
N GLU A 39 4.82 -5.06 6.48
CA GLU A 39 5.26 -6.01 5.45
C GLU A 39 4.90 -5.53 4.04
N LEU A 40 3.66 -5.07 3.86
CA LEU A 40 3.15 -4.53 2.60
C LEU A 40 3.97 -3.32 2.14
N LEU A 41 4.16 -2.33 3.02
CA LEU A 41 4.91 -1.11 2.71
C LEU A 41 6.37 -1.42 2.38
N THR A 42 6.98 -2.39 3.08
CA THR A 42 8.34 -2.84 2.76
C THR A 42 8.45 -3.41 1.34
N GLN A 43 7.47 -4.23 0.93
CA GLN A 43 7.42 -4.77 -0.44
C GLN A 43 7.21 -3.67 -1.49
N ILE A 44 6.38 -2.67 -1.20
CA ILE A 44 6.11 -1.56 -2.11
C ILE A 44 7.34 -0.66 -2.26
N VAL A 45 8.04 -0.33 -1.17
CA VAL A 45 9.27 0.46 -1.21
C VAL A 45 10.35 -0.28 -2.01
N ALA A 46 10.45 -1.61 -1.90
CA ALA A 46 11.42 -2.40 -2.66
C ALA A 46 11.24 -2.29 -4.19
N ILE A 47 10.01 -2.05 -4.66
CA ILE A 47 9.73 -1.85 -6.09
C ILE A 47 9.65 -0.38 -6.51
N SER A 48 9.72 0.56 -5.57
CA SER A 48 9.56 2.01 -5.84
C SER A 48 10.59 2.57 -6.81
N SER A 49 11.80 2.01 -6.86
CA SER A 49 12.88 2.40 -7.78
C SER A 49 12.53 2.18 -9.26
N LYS A 50 11.52 1.36 -9.54
CA LYS A 50 11.00 1.07 -10.88
C LYS A 50 9.88 2.03 -11.30
N LEU A 51 9.43 2.90 -10.39
CA LEU A 51 8.36 3.85 -10.63
C LEU A 51 8.90 5.19 -11.16
N SER A 52 8.03 5.97 -11.79
CA SER A 52 8.35 7.35 -12.16
C SER A 52 8.55 8.22 -10.91
N LYS A 53 9.27 9.34 -11.05
CA LYS A 53 9.45 10.29 -9.94
C LYS A 53 8.13 10.80 -9.38
N ASP A 54 7.15 11.08 -10.24
CA ASP A 54 5.83 11.57 -9.82
C ASP A 54 5.04 10.48 -9.09
N SER A 55 5.13 9.22 -9.56
CA SER A 55 4.56 8.07 -8.87
C SER A 55 5.18 7.86 -7.49
N ILE A 56 6.50 8.03 -7.34
CA ILE A 56 7.19 7.94 -6.05
C ILE A 56 6.71 9.04 -5.09
N LEU A 57 6.55 10.27 -5.57
CA LEU A 57 6.01 11.35 -4.75
C LEU A 57 4.61 11.04 -4.24
N ARG A 58 3.72 10.55 -5.11
CA ARG A 58 2.36 10.15 -4.72
C ARG A 58 2.36 9.00 -3.73
N LEU A 59 3.18 7.97 -3.97
CA LEU A 59 3.36 6.86 -3.03
C LEU A 59 3.81 7.35 -1.65
N ASN A 60 4.78 8.25 -1.59
CA ASN A 60 5.28 8.79 -0.32
C ASN A 60 4.20 9.56 0.46
N MET A 61 3.28 10.24 -0.22
CA MET A 61 2.14 10.88 0.45
C MET A 61 1.20 9.84 1.08
N ILE A 62 0.86 8.78 0.35
CA ILE A 62 0.01 7.69 0.88
C ILE A 62 0.68 7.01 2.07
N ILE A 63 1.98 6.71 1.97
CA ILE A 63 2.75 6.11 3.08
C ILE A 63 2.74 7.04 4.30
N LYS A 64 2.94 8.34 4.09
CA LYS A 64 2.91 9.32 5.18
C LYS A 64 1.55 9.33 5.88
N ASP A 65 0.46 9.36 5.13
CA ASP A 65 -0.90 9.38 5.69
C ASP A 65 -1.19 8.10 6.51
N LEU A 66 -0.75 6.93 6.03
CA LEU A 66 -0.85 5.66 6.74
C LEU A 66 -0.08 5.66 8.07
N LEU A 67 1.14 6.20 8.08
CA LEU A 67 1.96 6.30 9.29
C LEU A 67 1.36 7.29 10.31
N GLU A 68 0.85 8.44 9.85
CA GLU A 68 0.16 9.40 10.72
C GLU A 68 -1.13 8.82 11.31
N ALA A 69 -1.85 7.97 10.56
CA ALA A 69 -3.02 7.26 11.05
C ALA A 69 -2.65 6.18 12.07
N GLN A 70 -1.55 5.44 11.85
CA GLN A 70 -1.01 4.46 12.79
C GLN A 70 -0.65 5.11 14.14
N GLU A 71 0.03 6.25 14.13
CA GLU A 71 0.38 6.99 15.36
C GLU A 71 -0.86 7.35 16.20
N LYS A 72 -2.02 7.53 15.55
CA LYS A 72 -3.29 7.87 16.19
C LYS A 72 -4.17 6.64 16.50
N ASN A 73 -3.73 5.44 16.13
CA ASN A 73 -4.55 4.23 16.09
C ASN A 73 -5.87 4.40 15.30
N ASP A 74 -5.84 5.19 14.23
CA ASP A 74 -6.99 5.45 13.37
C ASP A 74 -7.14 4.33 12.34
N LEU A 75 -7.67 3.20 12.78
CA LEU A 75 -7.89 2.03 11.93
C LEU A 75 -8.88 2.29 10.79
N LEU A 76 -9.80 3.23 10.95
CA LEU A 76 -10.74 3.60 9.90
C LEU A 76 -9.99 4.32 8.77
N ARG A 77 -9.15 5.31 9.11
CA ARG A 77 -8.31 5.99 8.12
C ARG A 77 -7.32 5.04 7.45
N ILE A 78 -6.71 4.13 8.22
CA ILE A 78 -5.84 3.09 7.66
C ILE A 78 -6.61 2.21 6.68
N SER A 79 -7.83 1.79 7.02
CA SER A 79 -8.68 1.02 6.12
C SER A 79 -9.00 1.79 4.84
N ASP A 80 -9.36 3.07 4.93
CA ASP A 80 -9.66 3.88 3.75
C ASP A 80 -8.45 3.94 2.79
N ASP A 81 -7.26 4.24 3.32
CA ASP A 81 -6.06 4.36 2.51
C ASP A 81 -5.61 3.00 1.94
N LEU A 82 -5.72 1.91 2.70
CA LEU A 82 -5.37 0.56 2.24
C LEU A 82 -6.43 -0.09 1.34
N GLY A 83 -7.70 0.30 1.48
CA GLY A 83 -8.83 -0.26 0.73
C GLY A 83 -9.08 0.46 -0.59
N TYR A 84 -8.73 1.76 -0.68
CA TYR A 84 -9.05 2.60 -1.83
C TYR A 84 -7.83 3.29 -2.44
N GLU A 85 -7.15 4.17 -1.69
CA GLU A 85 -6.09 5.04 -2.26
C GLU A 85 -4.88 4.23 -2.75
N LEU A 86 -4.35 3.35 -1.91
CA LEU A 86 -3.16 2.56 -2.23
C LEU A 86 -3.41 1.53 -3.34
N PRO A 87 -4.50 0.72 -3.31
CA PRO A 87 -4.82 -0.17 -4.42
C PRO A 87 -5.03 0.57 -5.74
N PHE A 88 -5.74 1.70 -5.71
CA PHE A 88 -5.94 2.52 -6.90
C PHE A 88 -4.61 3.03 -7.47
N PHE A 89 -3.72 3.54 -6.61
CA PHE A 89 -2.38 3.95 -7.02
C PHE A 89 -1.60 2.79 -7.66
N LEU A 90 -1.61 1.61 -7.05
CA LEU A 90 -0.88 0.44 -7.53
C LEU A 90 -1.45 -0.10 -8.87
N GLU A 91 -2.78 -0.07 -9.04
CA GLU A 91 -3.44 -0.51 -10.26
C GLU A 91 -3.27 0.50 -11.41
N GLN A 92 -3.25 1.81 -11.13
CA GLN A 92 -3.10 2.86 -12.14
C GLN A 92 -1.66 3.19 -12.52
N SER A 93 -0.70 2.90 -11.64
CA SER A 93 0.73 3.10 -11.94
C SER A 93 1.28 2.12 -12.99
N ILE A 94 0.41 1.22 -13.48
CA ILE A 94 0.62 0.37 -14.64
C ILE A 94 0.03 1.09 -15.86
N CYS A 95 0.79 2.02 -16.45
CA CYS A 95 0.53 2.56 -17.79
C CYS A 95 1.70 2.23 -18.71
#